data_AF-A0A4R5LRB1-F1
#
_entry.id   AF-A0A4R5LRB1-F1
#
_cell.length_a   1.000
_cell.length_b   1.000
_cell.length_c   1.000
_cell.angle_alpha   90.00
_cell.angle_beta   90.00
_cell.angle_gamma   90.00
#
_symmetry.space_group_name_H-M   'P 1'
#
loop_
_entity.id
_entity.type
_entity.pdbx_description
1 polymer ?
#
loop_
_entity_poly.entity_id
_entity_poly.type
_entity_poly.pdbx_seq_one_letter_code
_entity_poly.pdbx_strand_id
1 'polypeptide(L)'
;MADINADAGTYARATRSLAEIAQPFAALYRAFWTLESLPAETLELCRLRQAQLLGSDLAWRHEQFGLSAQQREDLKHWPSSPVYSDAEKACLEFTEIHAMDARAITDAQADAVKQHYGDVGLVALVQALGVFDAVTRLGLIWDLETLELNAS
;
A
#
# COMPACT_ATOMS: atom_id res chain seq x y z
N MET A 1 8.77 17.66 -31.68
CA MET A 1 9.26 17.81 -30.31
C MET A 1 8.05 18.25 -29.50
N ALA A 2 7.37 17.29 -28.87
CA ALA A 2 6.14 17.59 -28.12
C ALA A 2 6.54 18.43 -26.90
N ASP A 3 5.84 19.54 -26.69
CA ASP A 3 5.94 20.29 -25.44
C ASP A 3 5.68 19.33 -24.28
N ILE A 4 6.72 19.11 -23.47
CA ILE A 4 6.60 18.49 -22.16
C ILE A 4 5.80 19.49 -21.35
N ASN A 5 4.49 19.26 -21.23
CA ASN A 5 3.61 20.07 -20.43
C ASN A 5 4.02 19.89 -18.95
N ALA A 6 4.75 20.86 -18.40
CA ALA A 6 5.31 20.84 -17.05
C ALA A 6 4.24 21.09 -15.95
N ASP A 7 3.10 20.42 -16.05
CA ASP A 7 1.94 20.65 -15.17
C ASP A 7 1.47 19.33 -14.53
N ALA A 8 2.30 18.86 -13.59
CA ALA A 8 2.20 17.63 -12.83
C ALA A 8 0.81 17.26 -12.29
N GLY A 9 0.34 16.03 -12.56
CA GLY A 9 -0.88 15.50 -11.99
C GLY A 9 -0.74 15.27 -10.47
N THR A 10 -1.54 15.95 -9.64
CA THR A 10 -1.60 15.72 -8.18
C THR A 10 -2.97 15.17 -7.79
N TYR A 11 -3.02 14.41 -6.69
CA TYR A 11 -4.30 13.89 -6.15
C TYR A 11 -5.30 15.03 -5.86
N ALA A 12 -4.83 16.14 -5.27
CA ALA A 12 -5.65 17.31 -4.97
C ALA A 12 -6.25 17.95 -6.24
N ARG A 13 -5.51 17.99 -7.35
CA ARG A 13 -6.03 18.48 -8.63
C ARG A 13 -7.08 17.53 -9.21
N ALA A 14 -6.77 16.23 -9.24
CA ALA A 14 -7.67 15.21 -9.78
C ALA A 14 -9.02 15.13 -9.05
N THR A 15 -9.04 15.51 -7.77
CA THR A 15 -10.22 15.39 -6.90
C THR A 15 -10.86 16.72 -6.50
N ARG A 16 -10.43 17.86 -7.08
CA ARG A 16 -10.86 19.21 -6.68
C ARG A 16 -12.38 19.38 -6.62
N SER A 17 -13.12 18.81 -7.55
CA SER A 17 -14.59 18.93 -7.63
C SER A 17 -15.34 17.98 -6.69
N LEU A 18 -14.64 17.10 -5.97
CA LEU A 18 -15.20 16.08 -5.07
C LEU A 18 -14.46 16.09 -3.72
N ALA A 19 -14.14 17.28 -3.20
CA ALA A 19 -13.34 17.47 -2.00
C ALA A 19 -13.95 16.77 -0.77
N GLU A 20 -15.27 16.71 -0.68
CA GLU A 20 -16.04 16.04 0.37
C GLU A 20 -15.84 14.51 0.41
N ILE A 21 -15.39 13.91 -0.70
CA ILE A 21 -15.00 12.49 -0.77
C ILE A 21 -13.49 12.34 -0.60
N ALA A 22 -12.72 13.22 -1.25
CA ALA A 22 -11.26 13.17 -1.29
C ALA A 22 -10.63 13.38 0.09
N GLN A 23 -11.16 14.30 0.89
CA GLN A 23 -10.63 14.60 2.21
C GLN A 23 -10.78 13.42 3.19
N PRO A 24 -11.97 12.80 3.36
CA PRO A 24 -12.09 11.57 4.14
C PRO A 24 -11.23 10.42 3.63
N PHE A 25 -11.12 10.24 2.30
CA PHE A 25 -10.28 9.18 1.73
C PHE A 25 -8.80 9.37 2.08
N ALA A 26 -8.28 10.59 1.93
CA ALA A 26 -6.92 10.94 2.34
C ALA A 26 -6.71 10.80 3.86
N ALA A 27 -7.71 11.16 4.67
CA ALA A 27 -7.67 10.96 6.12
C ALA A 27 -7.63 9.48 6.50
N LEU A 28 -8.43 8.65 5.83
CA LEU A 28 -8.41 7.19 6.00
C LEU A 28 -7.04 6.61 5.66
N TYR A 29 -6.47 6.97 4.51
CA TYR A 29 -5.12 6.56 4.13
C TYR A 29 -4.07 6.93 5.20
N ARG A 30 -4.13 8.16 5.73
CA ARG A 30 -3.20 8.61 6.78
C ARG A 30 -3.37 7.83 8.09
N ALA A 31 -4.58 7.46 8.46
CA ALA A 31 -4.87 6.82 9.74
C ALA A 31 -4.15 5.46 9.91
N PHE A 32 -3.97 4.71 8.82
CA PHE A 32 -3.33 3.38 8.87
C PHE A 32 -1.90 3.43 9.42
N TRP A 33 -1.16 4.51 9.19
CA TRP A 33 0.25 4.64 9.60
C TRP A 33 0.44 4.89 11.09
N THR A 34 -0.65 5.00 11.86
CA THR A 34 -0.65 5.26 13.30
C THR A 34 -1.37 4.17 14.11
N LEU A 35 -1.68 3.04 13.48
CA LEU A 35 -2.39 1.94 14.14
C LEU A 35 -1.50 1.22 15.15
N GLU A 36 -2.06 0.88 16.30
CA GLU A 36 -1.41 -0.01 17.28
C GLU A 36 -1.57 -1.49 16.91
N SER A 37 -2.61 -1.82 16.13
CA SER A 37 -2.96 -3.20 15.78
C SER A 37 -2.08 -3.80 14.69
N LEU A 38 -1.28 -2.98 13.97
CA LEU A 38 -0.42 -3.44 12.90
C LEU A 38 0.73 -2.43 12.68
N PRO A 39 2.01 -2.87 12.67
CA PRO A 39 3.14 -1.95 12.51
C PRO A 39 3.14 -1.22 11.15
N ALA A 40 3.57 0.05 11.18
CA ALA A 40 3.67 0.88 9.98
C ALA A 40 4.72 0.34 8.99
N GLU A 41 5.79 -0.27 9.49
CA GLU A 41 6.80 -0.97 8.69
C GLU A 41 6.17 -2.13 7.88
N THR A 42 5.33 -2.95 8.53
CA THR A 42 4.62 -4.06 7.87
C THR A 42 3.64 -3.56 6.82
N LEU A 43 2.92 -2.47 7.10
CA LEU A 43 2.04 -1.82 6.13
C LEU A 43 2.80 -1.28 4.91
N GLU A 44 3.98 -0.70 5.13
CA GLU A 44 4.81 -0.19 4.03
C GLU A 44 5.33 -1.32 3.14
N LEU A 45 5.73 -2.45 3.72
CA LEU A 45 6.11 -3.64 2.97
C LEU A 45 4.96 -4.11 2.06
N CYS A 46 3.75 -4.16 2.60
CA CYS A 46 2.56 -4.57 1.85
C CYS A 46 2.24 -3.57 0.72
N ARG A 47 2.27 -2.26 1.02
CA ARG A 47 2.02 -1.20 0.03
C ARG A 47 3.04 -1.25 -1.12
N LEU A 48 4.32 -1.41 -0.81
CA LEU A 48 5.39 -1.54 -1.80
C LEU A 48 5.27 -2.84 -2.60
N ARG A 49 4.84 -3.94 -1.98
CA ARG A 49 4.59 -5.19 -2.71
C ARG A 49 3.43 -5.04 -3.69
N GLN A 50 2.34 -4.37 -3.30
CA GLN A 50 1.26 -4.02 -4.24
C GLN A 50 1.76 -3.14 -5.39
N ALA A 51 2.61 -2.15 -5.11
CA ALA A 51 3.21 -1.32 -6.15
C ALA A 51 3.98 -2.15 -7.19
N GLN A 52 4.75 -3.17 -6.75
CA GLN A 52 5.43 -4.10 -7.64
C GLN A 52 4.46 -4.95 -8.47
N LEU A 53 3.41 -5.50 -7.85
CA LEU A 53 2.42 -6.34 -8.53
C LEU A 53 1.59 -5.55 -9.56
N LEU A 54 1.29 -4.28 -9.25
CA LEU A 54 0.53 -3.38 -10.11
C LEU A 54 1.39 -2.64 -11.13
N GLY A 55 2.72 -2.77 -11.07
CA GLY A 55 3.66 -2.11 -11.99
C GLY A 55 3.69 -0.59 -11.85
N SER A 56 3.53 -0.05 -10.64
CA SER A 56 3.55 1.39 -10.40
C SER A 56 4.91 1.88 -9.89
N ASP A 57 5.72 2.44 -10.79
CA ASP A 57 7.00 3.06 -10.44
C ASP A 57 6.84 4.27 -9.50
N LEU A 58 5.72 4.98 -9.61
CA LEU A 58 5.39 6.09 -8.71
C LEU A 58 5.15 5.57 -7.28
N ALA A 59 4.31 4.55 -7.11
CA ALA A 59 4.04 3.94 -5.81
C ALA A 59 5.25 3.25 -5.22
N TRP A 60 6.11 2.67 -6.06
CA TRP A 60 7.36 2.06 -5.62
C TRP A 60 8.36 3.08 -5.07
N ARG A 61 8.49 4.25 -5.71
CA ARG A 61 9.40 5.32 -5.27
C ARG A 61 8.87 6.14 -4.10
N HIS A 62 7.55 6.21 -3.94
CA HIS A 62 6.94 6.89 -2.80
C HIS A 62 7.33 6.17 -1.51
N GLU A 63 7.85 6.90 -0.53
CA GLU A 63 8.21 6.37 0.79
C GLU A 63 7.24 6.91 1.82
N GLN A 64 6.37 6.04 2.31
CA GLN A 64 5.39 6.42 3.33
C GLN A 64 5.90 6.15 4.75
N PHE A 65 6.72 5.12 4.89
CA PHE A 65 7.42 4.77 6.12
C PHE A 65 8.84 4.29 5.77
N GLY A 66 9.81 4.61 6.63
CA GLY A 66 11.20 4.25 6.41
C GLY A 66 11.44 2.76 6.57
N LEU A 67 11.87 2.09 5.50
CA LEU A 67 12.35 0.70 5.53
C LEU A 67 13.86 0.66 5.35
N SER A 68 14.49 -0.41 5.79
CA SER A 68 15.89 -0.64 5.47
C SER A 68 16.10 -0.84 3.95
N ALA A 69 17.27 -0.43 3.45
CA ALA A 69 17.63 -0.66 2.04
C ALA A 69 17.57 -2.15 1.67
N GLN A 70 18.03 -3.02 2.57
CA GLN A 70 18.00 -4.47 2.37
C GLN A 70 16.58 -5.02 2.23
N GLN A 71 15.63 -4.57 3.08
CA GLN A 71 14.22 -4.94 2.92
C GLN A 71 13.72 -4.51 1.54
N ARG A 72 13.93 -3.27 1.11
CA ARG A 72 13.47 -2.83 -0.22
C ARG A 72 14.05 -3.64 -1.37
N GLU A 73 15.35 -3.93 -1.33
CA GLU A 73 16.03 -4.71 -2.38
C GLU A 73 15.51 -6.15 -2.47
N ASP A 74 15.25 -6.79 -1.33
CA ASP A 74 14.83 -8.18 -1.25
C ASP A 74 13.32 -8.38 -1.42
N LEU A 75 12.50 -7.33 -1.46
CA LEU A 75 11.03 -7.45 -1.43
C LEU A 75 10.46 -8.32 -2.55
N LYS A 76 11.02 -8.27 -3.76
CA LYS A 76 10.60 -9.16 -4.85
C LYS A 76 10.88 -10.64 -4.60
N HIS A 77 11.77 -10.96 -3.66
CA HIS A 77 12.17 -12.31 -3.26
C HIS A 77 11.80 -12.61 -1.80
N TRP A 78 10.80 -11.91 -1.27
CA TRP A 78 10.39 -12.01 0.13
C TRP A 78 10.13 -13.44 0.64
N PRO A 79 9.58 -14.41 -0.14
CA PRO A 79 9.29 -15.73 0.41
C PRO A 79 10.54 -16.45 0.93
N SER A 80 11.64 -16.30 0.18
CA SER A 80 12.93 -16.92 0.50
C SER A 80 13.88 -16.02 1.29
N SER A 81 13.60 -14.71 1.39
CA SER A 81 14.52 -13.80 2.07
C SER A 81 14.48 -13.98 3.60
N PRO A 82 15.65 -14.04 4.26
CA PRO A 82 15.72 -14.12 5.73
C PRO A 82 15.52 -12.76 6.42
N VAL A 83 15.39 -11.67 5.66
CA VAL A 83 15.30 -10.31 6.23
C VAL A 83 13.91 -9.97 6.77
N TYR A 84 12.92 -10.80 6.45
CA TYR A 84 11.54 -10.68 6.89
C TYR A 84 11.24 -11.68 7.99
N SER A 85 10.62 -11.20 9.06
CA SER A 85 9.99 -11.99 10.10
C SER A 85 8.81 -12.80 9.58
N ASP A 86 8.39 -13.82 10.34
CA ASP A 86 7.21 -14.63 10.00
C ASP A 86 5.93 -13.77 9.94
N ALA A 87 5.83 -12.75 10.79
CA ALA A 87 4.71 -11.81 10.79
C ALA A 87 4.64 -10.98 9.50
N GLU A 88 5.78 -10.46 9.04
CA GLU A 88 5.86 -9.71 7.78
C GLU A 88 5.58 -10.62 6.58
N LYS A 89 6.09 -11.87 6.59
CA LYS A 89 5.83 -12.85 5.53
C LYS A 89 4.36 -13.22 5.43
N ALA A 90 3.67 -13.40 6.56
CA ALA A 90 2.23 -13.66 6.57
C ALA A 90 1.44 -12.50 5.92
N CYS A 91 1.79 -11.26 6.24
CA CYS A 91 1.16 -10.09 5.63
C CYS A 91 1.50 -9.93 4.14
N LEU A 92 2.73 -10.25 3.73
CA LEU A 92 3.15 -10.21 2.32
C LEU A 92 2.46 -11.29 1.48
N GLU A 93 2.32 -12.51 2.00
CA GLU A 93 1.54 -13.57 1.36
C GLU A 93 0.08 -13.14 1.19
N PHE A 94 -0.54 -12.65 2.27
CA PHE A 94 -1.90 -12.15 2.23
C PHE A 94 -2.08 -11.02 1.19
N THR A 95 -1.10 -10.12 1.11
CA THR A 95 -1.08 -9.01 0.15
C THR A 95 -1.06 -9.49 -1.30
N GLU A 96 -0.26 -10.51 -1.60
CA GLU A 96 -0.19 -11.09 -2.95
C GLU A 96 -1.53 -11.70 -3.37
N ILE A 97 -2.13 -12.52 -2.51
CA ILE A 97 -3.43 -13.13 -2.82
C ILE A 97 -4.52 -12.07 -2.91
N HIS A 98 -4.53 -11.07 -2.01
CA HIS A 98 -5.46 -9.94 -2.08
C HIS A 98 -5.37 -9.20 -3.43
N ALA A 99 -4.16 -8.94 -3.92
CA ALA A 99 -3.96 -8.23 -5.19
C ALA A 99 -4.33 -9.06 -6.44
N MET A 100 -4.22 -10.39 -6.36
CA MET A 100 -4.50 -11.31 -7.47
C MET A 100 -5.97 -11.77 -7.50
N ASP A 101 -6.45 -12.32 -6.39
CA ASP A 101 -7.82 -12.79 -6.19
C ASP A 101 -8.16 -12.83 -4.69
N ALA A 102 -8.79 -11.77 -4.18
CA ALA A 102 -9.19 -11.68 -2.78
C ALA A 102 -10.16 -12.80 -2.33
N ARG A 103 -10.86 -13.47 -3.26
CA ARG A 103 -11.72 -14.61 -2.92
C ARG A 103 -10.94 -15.92 -2.72
N ALA A 104 -9.67 -15.96 -3.14
CA ALA A 104 -8.80 -17.11 -2.97
C ALA A 104 -8.07 -17.12 -1.61
N ILE A 105 -8.23 -16.06 -0.80
CA ILE A 105 -7.68 -16.00 0.56
C ILE A 105 -8.29 -17.11 1.40
N THR A 106 -7.43 -17.98 1.92
CA THR A 106 -7.85 -19.12 2.75
C THR A 106 -7.90 -18.74 4.22
N ASP A 107 -8.66 -19.52 5.01
CA ASP A 107 -8.67 -19.39 6.47
C ASP A 107 -7.27 -19.54 7.07
N ALA A 108 -6.43 -20.43 6.52
CA ALA A 108 -5.05 -20.61 6.96
C ALA A 108 -4.20 -19.34 6.77
N GLN A 109 -4.36 -18.62 5.66
CA GLN A 109 -3.66 -17.36 5.41
C GLN A 109 -4.18 -16.23 6.31
N ALA A 110 -5.50 -16.19 6.55
CA ALA A 110 -6.07 -15.26 7.52
C ALA A 110 -5.58 -15.56 8.95
N ASP A 111 -5.54 -16.83 9.34
CA ASP A 111 -5.08 -17.28 10.66
C ASP A 111 -3.59 -17.02 10.86
N ALA A 112 -2.76 -17.12 9.82
CA ALA A 112 -1.35 -16.76 9.88
C ALA A 112 -1.16 -15.28 10.28
N VAL A 113 -1.95 -14.36 9.71
CA VAL A 113 -1.92 -12.94 10.11
C VAL A 113 -2.44 -12.77 11.55
N LYS A 114 -3.56 -13.43 11.89
CA LYS A 114 -4.16 -13.36 13.24
C LYS A 114 -3.23 -13.89 14.32
N GLN A 115 -2.40 -14.88 14.02
CA GLN A 115 -1.42 -15.42 14.97
C GLN A 115 -0.45 -14.34 15.48
N HIS A 116 -0.17 -13.33 14.65
CA HIS A 116 0.74 -12.24 15.01
C HIS A 116 0.02 -10.97 15.48
N TYR A 117 -1.14 -10.65 14.89
CA TYR A 117 -1.80 -9.35 15.09
C TYR A 117 -3.27 -9.43 15.54
N GLY A 118 -3.80 -10.65 15.76
CA GLY A 118 -5.19 -10.90 16.12
C GLY A 118 -6.20 -10.50 15.03
N ASP A 119 -7.48 -10.62 15.35
CA ASP A 119 -8.57 -10.25 14.44
C ASP A 119 -8.55 -8.77 14.06
N VAL A 120 -8.21 -7.89 15.01
CA VAL A 120 -8.13 -6.45 14.76
C VAL A 120 -7.03 -6.14 13.74
N GLY A 121 -5.86 -6.79 13.86
CA GLY A 121 -4.77 -6.65 12.90
C GLY A 121 -5.13 -7.14 11.50
N LEU A 122 -5.85 -8.27 11.39
CA LEU A 122 -6.35 -8.76 10.10
C LEU A 122 -7.32 -7.75 9.46
N VAL A 123 -8.29 -7.25 10.22
CA VAL A 123 -9.26 -6.26 9.73
C VAL A 123 -8.57 -4.95 9.32
N ALA A 124 -7.54 -4.53 10.06
CA ALA A 124 -6.72 -3.38 9.71
C ALA A 124 -5.96 -3.61 8.40
N LEU A 125 -5.31 -4.77 8.24
CA LEU A 125 -4.58 -5.14 7.02
C LEU A 125 -5.50 -5.12 5.79
N VAL A 126 -6.65 -5.80 5.85
CA VAL A 126 -7.60 -5.87 4.72
C VAL A 126 -8.06 -4.48 4.28
N GLN A 127 -8.38 -3.60 5.24
CA GLN A 127 -8.80 -2.23 4.92
C GLN A 127 -7.65 -1.41 4.32
N ALA A 128 -6.44 -1.53 4.88
CA ALA A 128 -5.26 -0.84 4.36
C ALA A 128 -4.95 -1.26 2.92
N LEU A 129 -4.96 -2.57 2.64
CA LEU A 129 -4.69 -3.11 1.30
C LEU A 129 -5.68 -2.61 0.24
N GLY A 130 -6.97 -2.50 0.59
CA GLY A 130 -7.97 -1.93 -0.30
C GLY A 130 -7.71 -0.45 -0.63
N VAL A 131 -7.33 0.34 0.38
CA VAL A 131 -7.00 1.76 0.19
C VAL A 131 -5.68 1.93 -0.59
N PHE A 132 -4.67 1.10 -0.32
CA PHE A 132 -3.39 1.11 -1.03
C PHE A 132 -3.53 0.71 -2.50
N ASP A 133 -4.37 -0.29 -2.80
CA ASP A 133 -4.71 -0.68 -4.17
C ASP A 133 -5.37 0.50 -4.91
N ALA A 134 -6.37 1.14 -4.27
CA ALA A 134 -7.05 2.30 -4.83
C ALA A 134 -6.07 3.46 -5.09
N VAL A 135 -5.23 3.84 -4.12
CA VAL A 135 -4.23 4.89 -4.28
C VAL A 135 -3.27 4.59 -5.43
N THR A 136 -2.75 3.35 -5.50
CA THR A 136 -1.83 2.93 -6.56
C THR A 136 -2.48 3.01 -7.94
N ARG A 137 -3.71 2.49 -8.08
CA ARG A 137 -4.46 2.52 -9.35
C ARG A 137 -4.86 3.92 -9.76
N LEU A 138 -5.29 4.77 -8.83
CA LEU A 138 -5.58 6.18 -9.11
C LEU A 138 -4.32 6.91 -9.58
N GLY A 139 -3.16 6.62 -8.97
CA GLY A 139 -1.86 7.09 -9.44
C GLY A 139 -1.59 6.75 -10.90
N LEU A 140 -1.86 5.51 -11.29
CA LEU A 140 -1.71 5.05 -12.69
C LEU A 140 -2.74 5.66 -13.64
N ILE A 141 -4.01 5.70 -13.24
CA ILE A 141 -5.14 6.15 -14.09
C ILE A 141 -5.07 7.65 -14.36
N TRP A 142 -4.69 8.44 -13.35
CA TRP A 142 -4.59 9.89 -13.46
C TRP A 142 -3.20 10.39 -13.84
N ASP A 143 -2.26 9.47 -14.11
CA ASP A 143 -0.86 9.77 -14.42
C ASP A 143 -0.28 10.77 -13.42
N LEU A 144 -0.43 10.43 -12.13
CA LEU A 144 0.02 11.31 -11.05
C LEU A 144 1.56 11.38 -11.06
N GLU A 145 2.10 12.53 -10.70
CA GLU A 145 3.55 12.70 -10.51
C GLU A 145 3.98 12.53 -9.05
N THR A 146 3.02 12.56 -8.13
CA THR A 146 3.21 12.36 -6.69
C THR A 146 2.02 11.60 -6.09
N LEU A 147 2.30 10.77 -5.08
CA LEU A 147 1.28 10.08 -4.27
C LEU A 147 1.02 10.75 -2.93
N GLU A 148 1.43 12.01 -2.79
CA GLU A 148 1.06 12.83 -1.66
C GLU A 148 -0.47 13.04 -1.65
N LEU A 149 -1.14 12.30 -0.78
CA LEU A 149 -2.55 12.53 -0.42
C LEU A 149 -2.68 13.73 0.57
N ASN A 150 -1.67 14.61 0.58
CA ASN A 150 -1.42 15.64 1.59
C ASN A 150 -1.07 16.97 0.93
N ALA A 151 -2.03 17.60 0.25
CA ALA A 151 -1.97 19.05 0.08
C ALA A 151 -3.40 19.59 0.04
N SER A 152 -3.91 19.85 1.24
CA SER A 152 -4.93 20.87 1.46
C SER A 152 -4.42 22.24 1.00
#